data_AF-A0A453L379-F1
#
_entry.id   AF-A0A453L379-F1
#
_cell.length_a   1.000
_cell.length_b   1.000
_cell.length_c   1.000
_cell.angle_alpha   90.00
_cell.angle_beta   90.00
_cell.angle_gamma   90.00
#
_symmetry.space_group_name_H-M   'P 1'
#
loop_
_entity.id
_entity.type
_entity.pdbx_description
1 polymer ?
#
loop_
_entity_poly.entity_id
_entity_poly.type
_entity_poly.pdbx_seq_one_letter_code
_entity_poly.pdbx_strand_id
1 'polypeptide(L)'
;AESKLSKFVEDIIVPPRMIDIIVDGEVNDEYMKTLEILSKKIKFIEADSMVKTSKALKDVQPEVERLRQKAVSKIFEFIIQKFYALRKPKTNIQILQQSVLKYKYTIVFLKEHAKEIYAEVRTAYIDTMNKVLSAHFRAYIQALEKLQLDIATSTDLLGVETRSTGYLFSIGKEPLKARSSVFALGERINVLKDIEQPALIPHISEAKSQKYPYEVLFRSLQKLLIDTATSEYLFSDDFFGEESLFQDIFAGPIQVVDEYFDAVLLNCYDAIGIMLMIRIIHQHQLIMFKRRIPCLDSYLDKVNMSLWPRFKMVFDLHLSSLRNANIKTLWEDDVHPHYVTRRYAEFTASLVHLNVEYGDGQLDLNLERLRMAIEDLLVKLAKMFPKPKMQTVFLINNYDLTIAILKVGTFELASVTIQNTICIAFPNLL
;
A
#
# COMPACT_ATOMS: atom_id res chain seq x y z
N ALA A 1 -37.92 35.68 -40.13
CA ALA A 1 -37.19 36.73 -39.37
C ALA A 1 -37.62 36.70 -37.90
N GLU A 2 -38.92 36.68 -37.61
CA GLU A 2 -39.51 36.68 -36.26
C GLU A 2 -39.02 35.55 -35.34
N SER A 3 -38.95 34.31 -35.82
CA SER A 3 -38.41 33.18 -35.05
C SER A 3 -36.91 33.33 -34.69
N LYS A 4 -36.12 33.99 -35.55
CA LYS A 4 -34.70 34.28 -35.27
C LYS A 4 -34.56 35.39 -34.22
N LEU A 5 -35.46 36.38 -34.26
CA LEU A 5 -35.51 37.47 -33.28
C LEU A 5 -36.00 36.98 -31.91
N SER A 6 -37.01 36.10 -31.88
CA SER A 6 -37.52 35.50 -30.64
C SER A 6 -36.43 34.70 -29.92
N LYS A 7 -35.70 33.84 -30.66
CA LYS A 7 -34.55 33.12 -30.11
C LYS A 7 -33.47 34.06 -29.58
N PHE A 8 -33.13 35.09 -30.35
CA PHE A 8 -32.17 36.11 -29.93
C PHE A 8 -32.57 36.83 -28.63
N VAL A 9 -33.85 37.19 -28.49
CA VAL A 9 -34.37 37.82 -27.28
C VAL A 9 -34.37 36.86 -26.09
N GLU A 10 -34.78 35.60 -26.28
CA GLU A 10 -34.72 34.56 -25.25
C GLU A 10 -33.29 34.29 -24.78
N ASP A 11 -32.33 34.34 -25.69
CA ASP A 11 -30.91 34.12 -25.39
C ASP A 11 -30.30 35.30 -24.63
N ILE A 12 -30.80 36.53 -24.82
CA ILE A 12 -30.26 37.74 -24.16
C ILE A 12 -31.00 38.11 -22.88
N ILE A 13 -32.31 37.87 -22.78
CA ILE A 13 -33.09 38.35 -21.64
C ILE A 13 -32.62 37.73 -20.32
N VAL A 14 -32.55 38.54 -19.28
CA VAL A 14 -32.26 38.10 -17.91
C VAL A 14 -33.57 38.21 -17.11
N PRO A 15 -34.28 37.09 -16.85
CA PRO A 15 -35.53 37.13 -16.10
C PRO A 15 -35.28 37.57 -14.65
N PRO A 16 -36.18 38.37 -14.02
CA PRO A 16 -36.04 38.76 -12.61
C PRO A 16 -35.87 37.56 -11.66
N ARG A 17 -36.60 36.46 -11.92
CA ARG A 17 -36.47 35.21 -11.16
C ARG A 17 -35.05 34.63 -11.19
N MET A 18 -34.31 34.78 -12.29
CA MET A 18 -32.90 34.36 -12.36
C MET A 18 -32.03 35.19 -11.42
N ILE A 19 -32.30 36.50 -11.33
CA ILE A 19 -31.60 37.41 -10.43
C ILE A 19 -31.87 36.99 -8.98
N ASP A 20 -33.14 36.79 -8.61
CA ASP A 20 -33.53 36.38 -7.26
C ASP A 20 -32.86 35.06 -6.84
N ILE A 21 -32.83 34.06 -7.72
CA ILE A 21 -32.20 32.76 -7.44
C ILE A 21 -30.69 32.91 -7.26
N ILE A 22 -30.01 33.66 -8.13
CA ILE A 22 -28.55 33.80 -8.09
C ILE A 22 -28.12 34.64 -6.89
N VAL A 23 -28.78 35.77 -6.66
CA VAL A 23 -28.42 36.73 -5.61
C VAL A 23 -28.83 36.20 -4.23
N ASP A 24 -30.09 35.80 -4.07
CA ASP A 24 -30.69 35.53 -2.76
C ASP A 24 -30.98 34.05 -2.50
N GLY A 25 -31.17 33.22 -3.54
CA GLY A 25 -31.53 31.80 -3.39
C GLY A 25 -30.44 30.89 -2.81
N GLU A 26 -30.80 29.78 -2.20
CA GLU A 26 -29.81 28.80 -1.70
C GLU A 26 -29.20 27.97 -2.84
N VAL A 27 -27.99 27.43 -2.63
CA VAL A 27 -27.34 26.53 -3.61
C VAL A 27 -27.99 25.14 -3.55
N ASN A 28 -29.05 24.97 -4.35
CA ASN A 28 -29.85 23.76 -4.49
C ASN A 28 -30.01 23.36 -5.98
N ASP A 29 -30.82 22.35 -6.28
CA ASP A 29 -31.02 21.87 -7.67
C ASP A 29 -31.60 22.96 -8.61
N GLU A 30 -32.41 23.88 -8.09
CA GLU A 30 -32.95 25.01 -8.86
C GLU A 30 -31.85 26.04 -9.18
N TYR A 31 -30.96 26.30 -8.22
CA TYR A 31 -29.76 27.11 -8.44
C TYR A 31 -28.86 26.52 -9.52
N MET A 32 -28.62 25.21 -9.49
CA MET A 32 -27.79 24.52 -10.49
C MET A 32 -28.36 24.67 -11.92
N LYS A 33 -29.68 24.45 -12.09
CA LYS A 33 -30.35 24.66 -13.39
C LYS A 33 -30.26 26.12 -13.85
N THR A 34 -30.41 27.07 -12.93
CA THR A 34 -30.30 28.50 -13.22
C THR A 34 -28.88 28.88 -13.64
N LEU A 35 -27.87 28.27 -13.01
CA LEU A 35 -26.46 28.45 -13.35
C LEU A 35 -26.12 27.94 -14.76
N GLU A 36 -26.72 26.83 -15.20
CA GLU A 36 -26.59 26.33 -16.58
C GLU A 36 -27.14 27.32 -17.61
N ILE A 37 -28.29 27.92 -17.30
CA ILE A 37 -28.90 28.93 -18.17
C ILE A 37 -28.00 30.17 -18.22
N LEU A 38 -27.48 30.63 -17.07
CA LEU A 38 -26.54 31.76 -17.03
C LEU A 38 -25.27 31.47 -17.86
N SER A 39 -24.69 30.27 -17.74
CA SER A 39 -23.52 29.86 -18.53
C SER A 39 -23.76 29.94 -20.04
N LYS A 40 -24.92 29.45 -20.51
CA LYS A 40 -25.31 29.54 -21.94
C LYS A 40 -25.40 31.00 -22.40
N LYS A 41 -25.98 31.87 -21.57
CA LYS A 41 -26.12 33.30 -21.85
C LYS A 41 -24.76 34.01 -21.93
N ILE A 42 -23.85 33.72 -21.00
CA ILE A 42 -22.49 34.28 -21.02
C ILE A 42 -21.76 33.87 -22.30
N LYS A 43 -21.76 32.57 -22.65
CA LYS A 43 -21.11 32.06 -23.87
C LYS A 43 -21.68 32.67 -25.14
N PHE A 44 -23.00 32.86 -25.19
CA PHE A 44 -23.67 33.50 -26.32
C PHE A 44 -23.20 34.95 -26.52
N ILE A 45 -23.09 35.73 -25.43
CA ILE A 45 -22.61 37.11 -25.46
C ILE A 45 -21.14 37.20 -25.88
N GLU A 46 -20.31 36.22 -25.49
CA GLU A 46 -18.88 36.19 -25.83
C GLU A 46 -18.62 35.81 -27.29
N ALA A 47 -19.37 34.83 -27.83
CA ALA A 47 -19.10 34.19 -29.12
C ALA A 47 -19.50 35.01 -30.35
N ASP A 48 -20.56 35.82 -30.28
CA ASP A 48 -21.14 36.43 -31.48
C ASP A 48 -20.62 37.86 -31.72
N SER A 49 -19.70 37.99 -32.70
CA SER A 49 -19.08 39.27 -33.09
C SER A 49 -20.04 40.22 -33.82
N MET A 50 -21.10 39.71 -34.47
CA MET A 50 -22.12 40.54 -35.12
C MET A 50 -23.17 41.07 -34.14
N VAL A 51 -23.21 40.52 -32.92
CA VAL A 51 -24.20 40.85 -31.88
C VAL A 51 -23.71 41.95 -30.93
N LYS A 52 -22.38 42.15 -30.84
CA LYS A 52 -21.74 43.24 -30.06
C LYS A 52 -22.10 44.66 -30.54
N THR A 53 -22.67 44.80 -31.73
CA THR A 53 -23.15 46.08 -32.30
C THR A 53 -24.59 46.44 -31.90
N SER A 54 -25.34 45.52 -31.29
CA SER A 54 -26.71 45.80 -30.82
C SER A 54 -26.72 46.67 -29.56
N LYS A 55 -27.54 47.73 -29.54
CA LYS A 55 -27.71 48.60 -28.35
C LYS A 55 -28.27 47.84 -27.14
N ALA A 56 -29.23 46.95 -27.37
CA ALA A 56 -29.85 46.16 -26.30
C ALA A 56 -28.85 45.21 -25.60
N LEU A 57 -27.82 44.73 -26.32
CA LEU A 57 -26.79 43.89 -25.72
C LEU A 57 -25.83 44.69 -24.82
N LYS A 58 -25.52 45.94 -25.20
CA LYS A 58 -24.68 46.83 -24.40
C LYS A 58 -25.32 47.16 -23.04
N ASP A 59 -26.64 47.19 -22.97
CA ASP A 59 -27.38 47.43 -21.72
C ASP A 59 -27.45 46.17 -20.84
N VAL A 60 -27.51 44.97 -21.44
CA VAL A 60 -27.65 43.70 -20.71
C VAL A 60 -26.31 43.09 -20.28
N GLN A 61 -25.25 43.29 -21.06
CA GLN A 61 -23.91 42.80 -20.77
C GLN A 61 -23.40 43.10 -19.34
N PRO A 62 -23.50 44.34 -18.81
CA PRO A 62 -23.06 44.63 -17.43
C PRO A 62 -23.90 43.90 -16.37
N GLU A 63 -25.19 43.66 -16.60
CA GLU A 63 -26.05 42.94 -15.67
C GLU A 63 -25.73 41.44 -15.65
N VAL A 64 -25.45 40.84 -16.82
CA VAL A 64 -24.99 39.45 -16.91
C VAL A 64 -23.63 39.28 -16.23
N GLU A 65 -22.72 40.25 -16.40
CA GLU A 65 -21.41 40.24 -15.75
C GLU A 65 -21.51 40.39 -14.23
N ARG A 66 -22.41 41.24 -13.73
CA ARG A 66 -22.71 41.33 -12.29
C ARG A 66 -23.27 40.02 -11.73
N LEU A 67 -24.17 39.38 -12.45
CA LEU A 67 -24.69 38.06 -12.08
C LEU A 67 -23.60 37.00 -12.07
N ARG A 68 -22.69 37.01 -13.06
CA ARG A 68 -21.52 36.13 -13.08
C ARG A 68 -20.67 36.32 -11.82
N GLN A 69 -20.28 37.55 -11.49
CA GLN A 69 -19.47 37.84 -10.31
C GLN A 69 -20.16 37.40 -9.01
N LYS A 70 -21.46 37.68 -8.88
CA LYS A 70 -22.22 37.27 -7.69
C LYS A 70 -22.34 35.75 -7.58
N ALA A 71 -22.60 35.06 -8.70
CA ALA A 71 -22.66 33.60 -8.74
C ALA A 71 -21.31 32.98 -8.37
N VAL A 72 -20.21 33.51 -8.90
CA VAL A 72 -18.84 33.06 -8.61
C VAL A 72 -18.52 33.19 -7.11
N SER A 73 -18.77 34.36 -6.52
CA SER A 73 -18.54 34.61 -5.09
C SER A 73 -19.36 33.66 -4.21
N LYS A 74 -20.63 33.45 -4.53
CA LYS A 74 -21.53 32.57 -3.78
C LYS A 74 -21.13 31.09 -3.88
N ILE A 75 -20.77 30.65 -5.08
CA ILE A 75 -20.26 29.28 -5.31
C ILE A 75 -18.96 29.05 -4.54
N PHE A 76 -18.04 30.02 -4.58
CA PHE A 76 -16.78 29.93 -3.86
C PHE A 76 -17.01 29.75 -2.36
N GLU A 77 -17.80 30.63 -1.73
CA GLU A 77 -18.13 30.53 -0.31
C GLU A 77 -18.77 29.18 0.04
N PHE A 78 -19.73 28.72 -0.77
CA PHE A 78 -20.42 27.45 -0.56
C PHE A 78 -19.45 26.26 -0.62
N ILE A 79 -18.62 26.16 -1.66
CA ILE A 79 -17.70 25.03 -1.85
C ILE A 79 -16.60 25.02 -0.78
N ILE A 80 -16.03 26.19 -0.47
CA ILE A 80 -15.01 26.31 0.58
C ILE A 80 -15.58 25.90 1.95
N GLN A 81 -16.83 26.26 2.25
CA GLN A 81 -17.49 25.81 3.48
C GLN A 81 -17.63 24.28 3.53
N LYS A 82 -17.95 23.63 2.39
CA LYS A 82 -17.98 22.16 2.29
C LYS A 82 -16.59 21.55 2.51
N PHE A 83 -15.54 22.15 1.98
CA PHE A 83 -14.17 21.67 2.19
C PHE A 83 -13.74 21.82 3.65
N TYR A 84 -14.08 22.93 4.32
CA TYR A 84 -13.79 23.07 5.75
C TYR A 84 -14.50 22.04 6.61
N ALA A 85 -15.67 21.54 6.20
CA ALA A 85 -16.34 20.46 6.91
C ALA A 85 -15.53 19.15 6.90
N LEU A 86 -14.70 18.88 5.87
CA LEU A 86 -13.81 17.71 5.81
C LEU A 86 -12.75 17.72 6.92
N ARG A 87 -12.40 18.91 7.45
CA ARG A 87 -11.40 19.05 8.51
C ARG A 87 -11.93 18.64 9.89
N LYS A 88 -13.24 18.46 10.05
CA LYS A 88 -13.83 18.11 11.35
C LYS A 88 -13.43 16.68 11.73
N PRO A 89 -13.08 16.42 13.01
CA PRO A 89 -12.70 15.09 13.45
C PRO A 89 -13.87 14.11 13.32
N LYS A 90 -13.56 12.83 13.08
CA LYS A 90 -14.54 11.74 12.88
C LYS A 90 -15.47 11.91 11.67
N THR A 91 -15.17 12.84 10.77
CA THR A 91 -15.91 13.00 9.52
C THR A 91 -15.68 11.79 8.63
N ASN A 92 -16.76 11.19 8.14
CA ASN A 92 -16.66 10.23 7.05
C ASN A 92 -16.44 10.99 5.74
N ILE A 93 -15.18 11.02 5.29
CA ILE A 93 -14.73 11.74 4.10
C ILE A 93 -15.56 11.34 2.87
N GLN A 94 -15.78 10.03 2.67
CA GLN A 94 -16.51 9.50 1.51
C GLN A 94 -17.97 9.97 1.48
N ILE A 95 -18.66 9.96 2.63
CA ILE A 95 -20.05 10.44 2.73
C ILE A 95 -20.11 11.94 2.38
N LEU A 96 -19.17 12.73 2.91
CA LEU A 96 -19.16 14.17 2.64
C LEU A 96 -18.83 14.47 1.17
N GLN A 97 -17.86 13.76 0.58
CA GLN A 97 -17.53 13.85 -0.84
C GLN A 97 -18.74 13.50 -1.73
N GLN A 98 -19.46 12.41 -1.44
CA GLN A 98 -20.70 12.06 -2.15
C GLN A 98 -21.76 13.16 -2.06
N SER A 99 -21.86 13.86 -0.93
CA SER A 99 -22.80 14.98 -0.79
C SER A 99 -22.41 16.19 -1.67
N VAL A 100 -21.10 16.39 -1.89
CA VAL A 100 -20.55 17.50 -2.67
C VAL A 100 -20.61 17.20 -4.17
N LEU A 101 -20.50 15.94 -4.59
CA LEU A 101 -20.62 15.52 -6.00
C LEU A 101 -21.91 16.00 -6.68
N LYS A 102 -23.00 16.14 -5.92
CA LYS A 102 -24.28 16.68 -6.42
C LYS A 102 -24.15 18.08 -7.03
N TYR A 103 -23.15 18.84 -6.58
CA TYR A 103 -22.89 20.20 -7.01
C TYR A 103 -21.79 20.29 -8.06
N LYS A 104 -21.37 19.19 -8.71
CA LYS A 104 -20.24 19.18 -9.65
C LYS A 104 -20.29 20.25 -10.74
N TYR A 105 -21.48 20.63 -11.21
CA TYR A 105 -21.60 21.66 -12.23
C TYR A 105 -21.13 23.06 -11.74
N THR A 106 -21.05 23.32 -10.43
CA THR A 106 -20.48 24.56 -9.92
C THR A 106 -18.99 24.65 -10.26
N ILE A 107 -18.28 23.53 -10.24
CA ILE A 107 -16.87 23.46 -10.61
C ILE A 107 -16.68 23.69 -12.11
N VAL A 108 -17.54 23.07 -12.93
CA VAL A 108 -17.58 23.30 -14.38
C VAL A 108 -17.80 24.78 -14.67
N PHE A 109 -18.77 25.41 -13.98
CA PHE A 109 -19.06 26.84 -14.14
C PHE A 109 -17.85 27.72 -13.78
N LEU A 110 -17.17 27.46 -12.66
CA LEU A 110 -15.97 28.20 -12.28
C LEU A 110 -14.84 28.02 -13.31
N LYS A 111 -14.64 26.79 -13.82
CA LYS A 111 -13.60 26.50 -14.82
C LYS A 111 -13.83 27.25 -16.13
N GLU A 112 -15.08 27.41 -16.54
CA GLU A 112 -15.46 28.13 -17.76
C GLU A 112 -15.42 29.65 -17.57
N HIS A 113 -15.98 30.15 -16.47
CA HIS A 113 -16.31 31.57 -16.32
C HIS A 113 -15.44 32.31 -15.30
N ALA A 114 -14.62 31.64 -14.50
CA ALA A 114 -13.80 32.26 -13.45
C ALA A 114 -12.54 31.42 -13.11
N LYS A 115 -11.62 31.31 -14.08
CA LYS A 115 -10.42 30.45 -13.98
C LYS A 115 -9.55 30.73 -12.76
N GLU A 116 -9.40 31.98 -12.35
CA GLU A 116 -8.63 32.37 -11.16
C GLU A 116 -9.27 31.81 -9.88
N ILE A 117 -10.58 32.00 -9.73
CA ILE A 117 -11.33 31.46 -8.58
C ILE A 117 -11.36 29.94 -8.59
N TYR A 118 -11.46 29.32 -9.77
CA TYR A 118 -11.31 27.87 -9.91
C TYR A 118 -9.95 27.38 -9.39
N ALA A 119 -8.85 28.07 -9.72
CA ALA A 119 -7.53 27.71 -9.23
C ALA A 119 -7.41 27.83 -7.70
N GLU A 120 -8.06 28.83 -7.10
CA GLU A 120 -8.15 28.97 -5.64
C GLU A 120 -8.93 27.82 -5.00
N VAL A 121 -10.10 27.46 -5.54
CA VAL A 121 -10.90 26.32 -5.06
C VAL A 121 -10.13 25.01 -5.19
N ARG A 122 -9.45 24.80 -6.32
CA ARG A 122 -8.58 23.64 -6.58
C ARG A 122 -7.50 23.53 -5.50
N THR A 123 -6.76 24.61 -5.26
CA THR A 123 -5.68 24.66 -4.26
C THR A 123 -6.22 24.43 -2.85
N ALA A 124 -7.35 25.06 -2.49
CA ALA A 124 -7.96 24.89 -1.19
C ALA A 124 -8.40 23.45 -0.91
N TYR A 125 -8.88 22.72 -1.93
CA TYR A 125 -9.20 21.31 -1.82
C TYR A 125 -7.94 20.46 -1.60
N ILE A 126 -6.92 20.66 -2.44
CA ILE A 126 -5.64 19.96 -2.36
C ILE A 126 -5.05 20.08 -0.96
N ASP A 127 -4.88 21.31 -0.47
CA ASP A 127 -4.29 21.58 0.85
C ASP A 127 -5.11 20.94 1.99
N THR A 128 -6.44 20.98 1.86
CA THR A 128 -7.34 20.41 2.86
C THR A 128 -7.21 18.89 2.91
N MET A 129 -7.29 18.23 1.76
CA MET A 129 -7.26 16.76 1.68
C MET A 129 -5.89 16.21 2.01
N ASN A 130 -4.82 16.82 1.49
CA ASN A 130 -3.45 16.45 1.81
C ASN A 130 -3.23 16.47 3.33
N LYS A 131 -3.65 17.56 4.01
CA LYS A 131 -3.52 17.69 5.47
C LYS A 131 -4.36 16.67 6.24
N VAL A 132 -5.62 16.48 5.86
CA VAL A 132 -6.56 15.57 6.54
C VAL A 132 -6.10 14.12 6.40
N LEU A 133 -5.74 13.70 5.19
CA LEU A 133 -5.28 12.34 4.90
C LEU A 133 -3.93 12.06 5.56
N SER A 134 -2.98 13.01 5.51
CA SER A 134 -1.68 12.87 6.17
C SER A 134 -1.82 12.68 7.68
N ALA A 135 -2.72 13.44 8.32
CA ALA A 135 -3.02 13.28 9.74
C ALA A 135 -3.67 11.92 10.04
N HIS A 136 -4.57 11.47 9.17
CA HIS A 136 -5.24 10.17 9.29
C HIS A 136 -4.24 9.02 9.23
N PHE A 137 -3.36 8.98 8.22
CA PHE A 137 -2.34 7.92 8.10
C PHE A 137 -1.34 7.96 9.25
N ARG A 138 -0.91 9.15 9.70
CA ARG A 138 -0.01 9.27 10.86
C ARG A 138 -0.63 8.68 12.13
N ALA A 139 -1.89 9.01 12.41
CA ALA A 139 -2.59 8.48 13.58
C ALA A 139 -2.82 6.96 13.47
N TYR A 140 -3.11 6.48 12.26
CA TYR A 140 -3.30 5.06 12.00
C TYR A 140 -2.00 4.26 12.21
N ILE A 141 -0.88 4.74 11.68
CA ILE A 141 0.45 4.15 11.85
C ILE A 141 0.80 4.07 13.35
N GLN A 142 0.67 5.17 14.09
CA GLN A 142 0.93 5.20 15.54
C GLN A 142 0.09 4.19 16.33
N ALA A 143 -1.14 3.91 15.86
CA ALA A 143 -1.99 2.91 16.48
C ALA A 143 -1.57 1.48 16.11
N LEU A 144 -1.10 1.24 14.87
CA LEU A 144 -0.58 -0.05 14.43
C LEU A 144 0.72 -0.44 15.14
N GLU A 145 1.63 0.51 15.38
CA GLU A 145 2.89 0.28 16.10
C GLU A 145 2.66 -0.40 17.46
N LYS A 146 1.60 0.00 18.17
CA LYS A 146 1.23 -0.59 19.45
C LYS A 146 0.79 -2.06 19.36
N LEU A 147 0.43 -2.54 18.18
CA LEU A 147 -0.04 -3.90 17.94
C LEU A 147 1.07 -4.83 17.42
N GLN A 148 2.27 -4.31 17.20
CA GLN A 148 3.38 -5.09 16.68
C GLN A 148 3.85 -6.18 17.66
N LEU A 149 4.10 -7.35 17.10
CA LEU A 149 4.85 -8.47 17.69
C LEU A 149 6.21 -8.55 17.01
N ASP A 150 7.29 -8.47 17.78
CA ASP A 150 8.64 -8.65 17.27
C ASP A 150 8.98 -10.14 17.15
N ILE A 151 9.25 -10.59 15.91
CA ILE A 151 9.49 -12.01 15.60
C ILE A 151 10.99 -12.33 15.50
N ALA A 152 11.76 -11.46 14.84
CA ALA A 152 13.16 -11.72 14.54
C ALA A 152 14.05 -10.51 14.88
N THR A 153 15.24 -10.80 15.38
CA THR A 153 16.32 -9.84 15.63
C THR A 153 17.50 -10.09 14.70
N SER A 154 18.47 -9.18 14.69
CA SER A 154 19.72 -9.33 13.92
C SER A 154 20.57 -10.55 14.33
N THR A 155 20.27 -11.15 15.49
CA THR A 155 21.00 -12.31 16.02
C THR A 155 20.35 -13.65 15.70
N ASP A 156 19.10 -13.64 15.20
CA ASP A 156 18.34 -14.84 14.85
C ASP A 156 18.77 -15.37 13.47
N LEU A 157 20.01 -15.84 13.39
CA LEU A 157 20.63 -16.35 12.17
C LEU A 157 20.70 -17.89 12.16
N LEU A 158 20.87 -18.48 10.97
CA LEU A 158 20.81 -19.94 10.81
C LEU A 158 21.99 -20.63 11.52
N GLY A 159 23.22 -20.14 11.31
CA GLY A 159 24.46 -20.75 11.79
C GLY A 159 24.93 -20.31 13.18
N VAL A 160 24.03 -19.77 14.02
CA VAL A 160 24.38 -19.29 15.37
C VAL A 160 24.02 -20.33 16.44
N GLU A 161 24.90 -20.46 17.43
CA GLU A 161 24.75 -21.33 18.58
C GLU A 161 23.47 -21.06 19.38
N THR A 162 22.82 -22.13 19.82
CA THR A 162 21.60 -22.03 20.66
C THR A 162 21.93 -21.63 22.12
N ARG A 163 23.18 -21.83 22.58
CA ARG A 163 23.56 -21.72 24.00
C ARG A 163 23.97 -20.31 24.45
N SER A 164 24.13 -19.36 23.53
CA SER A 164 24.73 -18.04 23.81
C SER A 164 23.72 -16.92 24.08
N THR A 165 22.41 -17.19 24.11
CA THR A 165 21.42 -16.21 24.61
C THR A 165 21.23 -16.37 26.12
N GLY A 166 22.31 -16.17 26.87
CA GLY A 166 22.28 -15.98 28.31
C GLY A 166 21.69 -14.62 28.67
N TYR A 167 20.35 -14.53 28.69
CA TYR A 167 19.66 -13.40 29.32
C TYR A 167 19.62 -13.60 30.83
N LEU A 168 20.66 -13.11 31.52
CA LEU A 168 20.71 -13.03 32.98
C LEU A 168 19.90 -11.84 33.55
N PHE A 169 19.20 -11.05 32.74
CA PHE A 169 18.41 -9.89 33.20
C PHE A 169 17.14 -9.57 32.37
N SER A 170 16.36 -10.58 31.94
CA SER A 170 15.01 -10.33 31.38
C SER A 170 13.94 -11.08 32.14
N ILE A 171 13.23 -10.33 32.99
CA ILE A 171 11.95 -10.71 33.57
C ILE A 171 10.94 -10.79 32.42
N GLY A 172 10.56 -12.00 32.04
CA GLY A 172 9.56 -12.24 31.00
C GLY A 172 9.82 -13.55 30.28
N LYS A 173 9.36 -14.66 30.87
CA LYS A 173 9.36 -15.97 30.21
C LYS A 173 8.39 -15.94 29.02
N GLU A 174 8.90 -16.00 27.80
CA GLU A 174 8.22 -16.69 26.71
C GLU A 174 9.05 -17.91 26.26
N PRO A 175 8.43 -19.06 25.98
CA PRO A 175 9.14 -20.32 25.86
C PRO A 175 9.85 -20.44 24.51
N LEU A 176 10.91 -21.24 24.49
CA LEU A 176 11.72 -21.67 23.34
C LEU A 176 10.93 -22.13 22.08
N LYS A 177 9.61 -22.38 22.18
CA LYS A 177 8.71 -22.65 21.03
C LYS A 177 8.49 -21.44 20.10
N ALA A 178 8.63 -20.21 20.60
CA ALA A 178 8.47 -19.00 19.78
C ALA A 178 9.68 -18.71 18.86
N ARG A 179 10.84 -19.33 19.12
CA ARG A 179 12.04 -19.15 18.27
C ARG A 179 12.12 -20.12 17.10
N SER A 180 11.46 -21.28 17.15
CA SER A 180 11.37 -22.18 15.99
C SER A 180 10.43 -21.63 14.90
N SER A 181 9.55 -20.68 15.20
CA SER A 181 8.66 -20.06 14.21
C SER A 181 9.30 -18.93 13.39
N VAL A 182 10.53 -18.52 13.70
CA VAL A 182 11.20 -17.43 12.95
C VAL A 182 11.54 -17.86 11.52
N PHE A 183 11.90 -19.13 11.35
CA PHE A 183 12.30 -19.70 10.06
C PHE A 183 11.16 -20.48 9.38
N ALA A 184 10.04 -20.68 10.07
CA ALA A 184 8.90 -21.41 9.53
C ALA A 184 7.79 -20.44 9.12
N LEU A 185 7.18 -20.70 7.97
CA LEU A 185 6.08 -19.90 7.45
C LEU A 185 4.82 -20.03 8.30
N GLY A 186 4.43 -21.27 8.64
CA GLY A 186 3.26 -21.56 9.49
C GLY A 186 2.01 -20.78 9.07
N GLU A 187 1.28 -20.26 10.05
CA GLU A 187 0.04 -19.49 9.82
C GLU A 187 0.27 -18.11 9.20
N ARG A 188 1.53 -17.64 9.07
CA ARG A 188 1.83 -16.31 8.52
C ARG A 188 1.42 -16.18 7.06
N ILE A 189 1.40 -17.30 6.31
CA ILE A 189 0.92 -17.33 4.92
C ILE A 189 -0.52 -16.88 4.77
N ASN A 190 -1.35 -17.00 5.81
CA ASN A 190 -2.76 -16.62 5.74
C ASN A 190 -2.96 -15.13 5.42
N VAL A 191 -1.97 -14.27 5.70
CA VAL A 191 -2.00 -12.86 5.29
C VAL A 191 -2.20 -12.68 3.77
N LEU A 192 -1.73 -13.65 2.97
CA LEU A 192 -1.89 -13.65 1.51
C LEU A 192 -3.29 -14.10 1.06
N LYS A 193 -4.01 -14.87 1.88
CA LYS A 193 -5.43 -15.19 1.64
C LYS A 193 -6.31 -14.00 2.00
N ASP A 194 -5.89 -13.26 3.01
CA ASP A 194 -6.60 -12.10 3.49
C ASP A 194 -6.25 -10.82 2.72
N ILE A 195 -5.75 -10.81 1.48
CA ILE A 195 -5.28 -9.57 0.82
C ILE A 195 -6.39 -8.53 0.63
N GLU A 196 -7.62 -8.95 0.34
CA GLU A 196 -8.74 -8.04 0.03
C GLU A 196 -9.61 -7.68 1.23
N GLN A 197 -9.44 -8.35 2.38
CA GLN A 197 -10.18 -8.06 3.61
C GLN A 197 -10.07 -6.58 4.05
N PRO A 198 -10.97 -6.06 4.89
CA PRO A 198 -10.83 -4.70 5.42
C PRO A 198 -9.51 -4.51 6.18
N ALA A 199 -9.05 -3.25 6.28
CA ALA A 199 -7.94 -2.91 7.16
C ALA A 199 -8.30 -3.21 8.63
N LEU A 200 -7.29 -3.52 9.43
CA LEU A 200 -7.41 -3.69 10.87
C LEU A 200 -8.02 -2.43 11.51
N ILE A 201 -8.74 -2.64 12.59
CA ILE A 201 -9.31 -1.56 13.39
C ILE A 201 -8.51 -1.52 14.70
N PRO A 202 -7.53 -0.60 14.85
CA PRO A 202 -6.52 -0.74 15.89
C PRO A 202 -7.09 -0.77 17.30
N HIS A 203 -8.11 0.04 17.59
CA HIS A 203 -8.75 0.11 18.91
C HIS A 203 -9.46 -1.20 19.30
N ILE A 204 -9.97 -1.98 18.33
CA ILE A 204 -10.60 -3.27 18.60
C ILE A 204 -9.54 -4.30 18.97
N SER A 205 -8.43 -4.33 18.22
CA SER A 205 -7.32 -5.24 18.49
C SER A 205 -6.61 -4.90 19.80
N GLU A 206 -6.45 -3.61 20.11
CA GLU A 206 -5.89 -3.12 21.38
C GLU A 206 -6.77 -3.55 22.56
N ALA A 207 -8.10 -3.41 22.45
CA ALA A 207 -9.04 -3.87 23.48
C ALA A 207 -8.99 -5.40 23.71
N LYS A 208 -8.65 -6.17 22.66
CA LYS A 208 -8.45 -7.63 22.75
C LYS A 208 -7.04 -8.03 23.18
N SER A 209 -6.14 -7.07 23.41
CA SER A 209 -4.70 -7.33 23.66
C SER A 209 -4.06 -8.21 22.59
N GLN A 210 -4.53 -8.12 21.35
CA GLN A 210 -4.05 -8.93 20.23
C GLN A 210 -2.84 -8.26 19.59
N LYS A 211 -1.76 -9.03 19.44
CA LYS A 211 -0.53 -8.63 18.74
C LYS A 211 -0.42 -9.33 17.40
N TYR A 212 0.26 -8.70 16.44
CA TYR A 212 0.39 -9.23 15.08
C TYR A 212 1.84 -9.17 14.56
N PRO A 213 2.25 -10.16 13.75
CA PRO A 213 3.42 -10.04 12.88
C PRO A 213 3.36 -8.77 12.02
N TYR A 214 4.53 -8.21 11.70
CA TYR A 214 4.61 -6.95 10.97
C TYR A 214 3.94 -7.02 9.58
N GLU A 215 4.04 -8.14 8.86
CA GLU A 215 3.43 -8.28 7.53
C GLU A 215 1.90 -8.09 7.55
N VAL A 216 1.23 -8.40 8.68
CA VAL A 216 -0.21 -8.18 8.85
C VAL A 216 -0.50 -6.69 9.01
N LEU A 217 0.32 -5.99 9.78
CA LEU A 217 0.22 -4.53 9.95
C LEU A 217 0.51 -3.82 8.62
N PHE A 218 1.56 -4.25 7.92
CA PHE A 218 1.93 -3.75 6.61
C PHE A 218 0.80 -3.93 5.59
N ARG A 219 0.28 -5.16 5.45
CA ARG A 219 -0.90 -5.45 4.62
C ARG A 219 -2.06 -4.53 4.96
N SER A 220 -2.32 -4.31 6.24
CA SER A 220 -3.42 -3.46 6.67
C SER A 220 -3.22 -1.99 6.30
N LEU A 221 -2.01 -1.46 6.43
CA LEU A 221 -1.66 -0.10 6.04
C LEU A 221 -1.79 0.08 4.53
N GLN A 222 -1.23 -0.86 3.76
CA GLN A 222 -1.30 -0.86 2.29
C GLN A 222 -2.75 -0.95 1.79
N LYS A 223 -3.56 -1.82 2.39
CA LYS A 223 -4.98 -1.94 2.07
C LYS A 223 -5.75 -0.65 2.32
N LEU A 224 -5.53 0.00 3.47
CA LEU A 224 -6.15 1.29 3.77
C LEU A 224 -5.72 2.37 2.77
N LEU A 225 -4.42 2.41 2.43
CA LEU A 225 -3.87 3.34 1.46
C LEU A 225 -4.52 3.17 0.08
N ILE A 226 -4.58 1.93 -0.41
CA ILE A 226 -5.15 1.59 -1.72
C ILE A 226 -6.62 1.95 -1.81
N ASP A 227 -7.43 1.61 -0.80
CA ASP A 227 -8.86 1.91 -0.84
C ASP A 227 -9.12 3.43 -0.74
N THR A 228 -8.34 4.14 0.09
CA THR A 228 -8.45 5.60 0.22
C THR A 228 -8.03 6.29 -1.08
N ALA A 229 -6.90 5.89 -1.66
CA ALA A 229 -6.39 6.40 -2.92
C ALA A 229 -7.34 6.13 -4.09
N THR A 230 -7.92 4.92 -4.14
CA THR A 230 -8.93 4.56 -5.13
C THR A 230 -10.13 5.49 -5.03
N SER A 231 -10.66 5.71 -3.82
CA SER A 231 -11.81 6.60 -3.64
C SER A 231 -11.51 8.06 -4.02
N GLU A 232 -10.32 8.56 -3.66
CA GLU A 232 -9.94 9.95 -3.97
C GLU A 232 -9.69 10.15 -5.46
N TYR A 233 -9.04 9.20 -6.13
CA TYR A 233 -8.77 9.27 -7.56
C TYR A 233 -10.09 9.34 -8.35
N LEU A 234 -11.05 8.46 -8.04
CA LEU A 234 -12.37 8.46 -8.67
C LEU A 234 -13.16 9.73 -8.38
N PHE A 235 -13.09 10.25 -7.15
CA PHE A 235 -13.74 11.52 -6.81
C PHE A 235 -13.11 12.70 -7.56
N SER A 236 -11.78 12.76 -7.64
CA SER A 236 -11.05 13.83 -8.32
C SER A 236 -11.38 13.87 -9.81
N ASP A 237 -11.47 12.69 -10.44
CA ASP A 237 -11.89 12.54 -11.83
C ASP A 237 -13.34 13.01 -12.06
N ASP A 238 -14.32 12.54 -11.27
CA ASP A 238 -15.73 12.94 -11.47
C ASP A 238 -16.02 14.40 -11.08
N PHE A 239 -15.38 14.93 -10.02
CA PHE A 239 -15.67 16.28 -9.52
C PHE A 239 -14.88 17.38 -10.22
N PHE A 240 -13.59 17.17 -10.51
CA PHE A 240 -12.72 18.17 -11.15
C PHE A 240 -12.41 17.86 -12.63
N GLY A 241 -12.48 16.58 -13.04
CA GLY A 241 -12.06 16.15 -14.38
C GLY A 241 -10.56 16.31 -14.61
N GLU A 242 -9.75 16.20 -13.55
CA GLU A 242 -8.31 16.40 -13.58
C GLU A 242 -7.59 15.31 -12.77
N GLU A 243 -6.95 14.36 -13.47
CA GLU A 243 -6.19 13.28 -12.80
C GLU A 243 -4.95 13.79 -12.04
N SER A 244 -4.35 14.90 -12.47
CA SER A 244 -3.15 15.48 -11.84
C SER A 244 -3.39 15.95 -10.41
N LEU A 245 -4.64 16.28 -10.06
CA LEU A 245 -5.04 16.69 -8.72
C LEU A 245 -4.71 15.64 -7.66
N PHE A 246 -4.83 14.36 -8.02
CA PHE A 246 -4.55 13.24 -7.11
C PHE A 246 -3.10 13.27 -6.60
N GLN A 247 -2.13 13.56 -7.48
CA GLN A 247 -0.71 13.55 -7.12
C GLN A 247 -0.40 14.62 -6.06
N ASP A 248 -0.96 15.82 -6.23
CA ASP A 248 -0.80 16.92 -5.27
C ASP A 248 -1.45 16.58 -3.91
N ILE A 249 -2.62 15.94 -3.93
CA ILE A 249 -3.33 15.51 -2.71
C ILE A 249 -2.55 14.43 -1.97
N PHE A 250 -2.08 13.41 -2.69
CA PHE A 250 -1.45 12.23 -2.10
C PHE A 250 0.03 12.38 -1.79
N ALA A 251 0.68 13.48 -2.21
CA ALA A 251 2.09 13.75 -1.89
C ALA A 251 2.38 13.64 -0.38
N GLY A 252 1.56 14.29 0.47
CA GLY A 252 1.73 14.26 1.93
C GLY A 252 1.44 12.89 2.55
N PRO A 253 0.29 12.26 2.27
CA PRO A 253 -0.02 10.91 2.74
C PRO A 253 1.04 9.86 2.36
N ILE A 254 1.51 9.88 1.11
CA ILE A 254 2.55 8.96 0.64
C ILE A 254 3.86 9.21 1.39
N GLN A 255 4.26 10.47 1.56
CA GLN A 255 5.46 10.81 2.33
C GLN A 255 5.40 10.25 3.76
N VAL A 256 4.27 10.38 4.46
CA VAL A 256 4.10 9.84 5.82
C VAL A 256 4.27 8.32 5.86
N VAL A 257 3.71 7.62 4.86
CA VAL A 257 3.82 6.17 4.77
C VAL A 257 5.25 5.75 4.41
N ASP A 258 5.90 6.45 3.49
CA ASP A 258 7.28 6.20 3.06
C ASP A 258 8.27 6.38 4.22
N GLU A 259 8.20 7.49 4.94
CA GLU A 259 9.08 7.78 6.08
C GLU A 259 8.98 6.69 7.17
N TYR A 260 7.76 6.24 7.46
CA TYR A 260 7.53 5.14 8.39
C TYR A 260 8.08 3.81 7.85
N PHE A 261 7.79 3.49 6.59
CA PHE A 261 8.21 2.24 5.97
C PHE A 261 9.73 2.13 5.92
N ASP A 262 10.44 3.19 5.55
CA ASP A 262 11.90 3.23 5.51
C ASP A 262 12.50 2.98 6.91
N ALA A 263 11.92 3.57 7.96
CA ALA A 263 12.36 3.36 9.34
C ALA A 263 12.19 1.91 9.80
N VAL A 264 11.08 1.26 9.44
CA VAL A 264 10.86 -0.15 9.76
C VAL A 264 11.77 -1.06 8.95
N LEU A 265 11.92 -0.81 7.66
CA LEU A 265 12.70 -1.65 6.75
C LEU A 265 14.17 -1.72 7.16
N LEU A 266 14.74 -0.60 7.62
CA LEU A 266 16.12 -0.53 8.12
C LEU A 266 16.38 -1.44 9.33
N ASN A 267 15.35 -1.71 10.13
CA ASN A 267 15.43 -2.52 11.35
C ASN A 267 14.80 -3.91 11.20
N CYS A 268 14.28 -4.27 10.02
CA CYS A 268 13.65 -5.56 9.78
C CYS A 268 14.69 -6.64 9.44
N TYR A 269 14.80 -7.68 10.28
CA TYR A 269 15.70 -8.83 10.07
C TYR A 269 14.95 -10.13 9.78
N ASP A 270 13.64 -10.05 9.59
CA ASP A 270 12.79 -11.19 9.27
C ASP A 270 12.70 -11.38 7.76
N ALA A 271 13.54 -12.26 7.20
CA ALA A 271 13.55 -12.52 5.76
C ALA A 271 12.21 -13.09 5.24
N ILE A 272 11.48 -13.87 6.05
CA ILE A 272 10.17 -14.42 5.67
C ILE A 272 9.13 -13.29 5.66
N GLY A 273 9.14 -12.44 6.69
CA GLY A 273 8.29 -11.25 6.76
C GLY A 273 8.51 -10.31 5.57
N ILE A 274 9.76 -10.06 5.20
CA ILE A 274 10.09 -9.25 4.01
C ILE A 274 9.57 -9.91 2.72
N MET A 275 9.74 -11.22 2.58
CA MET A 275 9.20 -11.94 1.42
C MET A 275 7.67 -11.86 1.37
N LEU A 276 6.98 -11.98 2.50
CA LEU A 276 5.53 -11.78 2.59
C LEU A 276 5.13 -10.36 2.17
N MET A 277 5.87 -9.32 2.61
CA MET A 277 5.64 -7.94 2.17
C MET A 277 5.78 -7.76 0.66
N ILE A 278 6.79 -8.38 0.04
CA ILE A 278 6.98 -8.39 -1.41
C ILE A 278 5.75 -9.00 -2.10
N ARG A 279 5.29 -10.15 -1.61
CA ARG A 279 4.10 -10.83 -2.16
C ARG A 279 2.83 -9.99 -1.97
N ILE A 280 2.67 -9.32 -0.83
CA ILE A 280 1.54 -8.41 -0.57
C ILE A 280 1.51 -7.26 -1.59
N ILE A 281 2.65 -6.59 -1.82
CA ILE A 281 2.73 -5.50 -2.80
C ILE A 281 2.41 -6.00 -4.21
N HIS A 282 2.95 -7.15 -4.60
CA HIS A 282 2.65 -7.74 -5.90
C HIS A 282 1.15 -8.03 -6.09
N GLN A 283 0.49 -8.61 -5.08
CA GLN A 283 -0.96 -8.84 -5.14
C GLN A 283 -1.75 -7.52 -5.22
N HIS A 284 -1.31 -6.48 -4.51
CA HIS A 284 -1.91 -5.15 -4.60
C HIS A 284 -1.73 -4.49 -5.96
N GLN A 285 -0.57 -4.64 -6.61
CA GLN A 285 -0.37 -4.22 -8.00
C GLN A 285 -1.37 -4.91 -8.95
N LEU A 286 -1.55 -6.23 -8.81
CA LEU A 286 -2.54 -6.97 -9.61
C LEU A 286 -3.97 -6.50 -9.37
N ILE A 287 -4.32 -6.13 -8.14
CA ILE A 287 -5.64 -5.57 -7.81
C ILE A 287 -5.83 -4.21 -8.47
N MET A 288 -4.84 -3.31 -8.37
CA MET A 288 -4.91 -1.98 -9.01
C MET A 288 -4.98 -2.08 -10.52
N PHE A 289 -4.22 -3.00 -11.11
CA PHE A 289 -4.27 -3.32 -12.54
C PHE A 289 -5.68 -3.81 -12.96
N LYS A 290 -6.27 -4.76 -12.21
CA LYS A 290 -7.64 -5.24 -12.46
C LYS A 290 -8.68 -4.12 -12.33
N ARG A 291 -8.51 -3.20 -11.38
CA ARG A 291 -9.36 -2.01 -11.19
C ARG A 291 -9.18 -0.97 -12.29
N ARG A 292 -8.09 -1.02 -13.07
CA ARG A 292 -7.67 0.00 -14.05
C ARG A 292 -7.44 1.37 -13.42
N ILE A 293 -6.85 1.39 -12.23
CA ILE A 293 -6.54 2.62 -11.49
C ILE A 293 -5.01 2.71 -11.34
N PRO A 294 -4.32 3.55 -12.13
CA PRO A 294 -2.85 3.61 -12.13
C PRO A 294 -2.25 4.54 -11.07
N CYS A 295 -3.09 5.13 -10.20
CA CYS A 295 -2.68 6.26 -9.35
C CYS A 295 -1.58 5.94 -8.32
N LEU A 296 -1.39 4.67 -7.98
CA LEU A 296 -0.37 4.20 -7.02
C LEU A 296 0.75 3.38 -7.66
N ASP A 297 0.81 3.25 -8.99
CA ASP A 297 1.77 2.35 -9.65
C ASP A 297 3.22 2.70 -9.29
N SER A 298 3.58 3.98 -9.41
CA SER A 298 4.92 4.49 -9.04
C SER A 298 5.27 4.24 -7.56
N TYR A 299 4.28 4.37 -6.67
CA TYR A 299 4.45 4.10 -5.24
C TYR A 299 4.69 2.61 -4.97
N LEU A 300 3.84 1.73 -5.52
CA LEU A 300 3.96 0.28 -5.31
C LEU A 300 5.26 -0.26 -5.90
N ASP A 301 5.68 0.26 -7.07
CA ASP A 301 6.97 -0.07 -7.68
C ASP A 301 8.15 0.36 -6.80
N LYS A 302 8.11 1.58 -6.26
CA LYS A 302 9.13 2.07 -5.31
C LYS A 302 9.23 1.17 -4.08
N VAL A 303 8.10 0.82 -3.45
CA VAL A 303 8.09 -0.06 -2.27
C VAL A 303 8.69 -1.43 -2.61
N ASN A 304 8.32 -2.01 -3.75
CA ASN A 304 8.89 -3.27 -4.22
C ASN A 304 10.42 -3.17 -4.45
N MET A 305 10.88 -2.09 -5.09
CA MET A 305 12.31 -1.83 -5.32
C MET A 305 13.10 -1.63 -4.01
N SER A 306 12.48 -1.16 -2.93
CA SER A 306 13.11 -1.05 -1.61
C SER A 306 13.17 -2.38 -0.85
N LEU A 307 12.15 -3.23 -0.97
CA LEU A 307 12.05 -4.50 -0.25
C LEU A 307 13.15 -5.51 -0.67
N TRP A 308 13.41 -5.64 -1.97
CA TRP A 308 14.36 -6.63 -2.51
C TRP A 308 15.81 -6.44 -2.03
N PRO A 309 16.40 -5.22 -2.07
CA PRO A 309 17.72 -4.97 -1.49
C PRO A 309 17.80 -5.34 -0.01
N ARG A 310 16.75 -5.04 0.77
CA ARG A 310 16.71 -5.40 2.19
C ARG A 310 16.63 -6.92 2.39
N PHE A 311 15.75 -7.60 1.64
CA PHE A 311 15.67 -9.05 1.65
C PHE A 311 17.04 -9.68 1.37
N LYS A 312 17.72 -9.22 0.32
CA LYS A 312 19.04 -9.70 -0.07
C LYS A 312 20.07 -9.50 1.06
N MET A 313 20.09 -8.33 1.69
CA MET A 313 20.98 -8.06 2.82
C MET A 313 20.75 -9.05 3.97
N VAL A 314 19.50 -9.25 4.40
CA VAL A 314 19.16 -10.19 5.48
C VAL A 314 19.50 -11.63 5.09
N PHE A 315 19.21 -12.02 3.85
CA PHE A 315 19.56 -13.33 3.33
C PHE A 315 21.09 -13.57 3.34
N ASP A 316 21.87 -12.59 2.91
CA ASP A 316 23.34 -12.68 2.93
C ASP A 316 23.90 -12.72 4.37
N LEU A 317 23.19 -12.18 5.38
CA LEU A 317 23.53 -12.39 6.80
C LEU A 317 23.33 -13.85 7.22
N HIS A 318 22.20 -14.47 6.86
CA HIS A 318 21.98 -15.90 7.11
C HIS A 318 23.05 -16.75 6.43
N LEU A 319 23.38 -16.45 5.17
CA LEU A 319 24.43 -17.15 4.43
C LEU A 319 25.81 -17.00 5.09
N SER A 320 26.15 -15.78 5.50
CA SER A 320 27.42 -15.50 6.17
C SER A 320 27.52 -16.21 7.52
N SER A 321 26.41 -16.32 8.25
CA SER A 321 26.36 -17.06 9.52
C SER A 321 26.71 -18.55 9.36
N LEU A 322 26.30 -19.16 8.23
CA LEU A 322 26.61 -20.56 7.93
C LEU A 322 28.06 -20.74 7.47
N ARG A 323 28.57 -19.81 6.65
CA ARG A 323 29.95 -19.87 6.13
C ARG A 323 31.01 -19.64 7.21
N ASN A 324 30.74 -18.72 8.13
CA ASN A 324 31.66 -18.32 9.20
C ASN A 324 31.35 -19.00 10.53
N ALA A 325 30.45 -19.99 10.51
CA ALA A 325 30.07 -20.82 11.63
C ALA A 325 31.31 -21.44 12.33
N ASN A 326 31.41 -21.26 13.65
CA ASN A 326 32.49 -21.87 14.43
C ASN A 326 32.16 -23.34 14.68
N ILE A 327 32.83 -24.23 13.94
CA ILE A 327 32.61 -25.68 13.99
C ILE A 327 32.76 -26.22 15.42
N LYS A 328 33.75 -25.73 16.18
CA LYS A 328 34.06 -26.28 17.52
C LYS A 328 32.96 -26.03 18.53
N THR A 329 32.26 -24.91 18.39
CA THR A 329 31.22 -24.49 19.33
C THR A 329 29.84 -25.00 18.92
N LEU A 330 29.64 -25.19 17.61
CA LEU A 330 28.42 -25.81 17.06
C LEU A 330 28.41 -27.33 17.20
N TRP A 331 29.57 -27.97 17.20
CA TRP A 331 29.67 -29.43 17.20
C TRP A 331 29.13 -30.04 18.51
N GLU A 332 28.31 -31.07 18.35
CA GLU A 332 27.79 -31.92 19.42
C GLU A 332 28.15 -33.38 19.09
N ASP A 333 28.51 -34.18 20.10
CA ASP A 333 28.81 -35.61 19.93
C ASP A 333 27.51 -36.43 19.77
N ASP A 334 26.74 -36.09 18.74
CA ASP A 334 25.45 -36.71 18.44
C ASP A 334 25.26 -36.87 16.92
N VAL A 335 24.91 -38.10 16.51
CA VAL A 335 24.63 -38.43 15.11
C VAL A 335 23.22 -38.05 14.66
N HIS A 336 22.34 -37.61 15.58
CA HIS A 336 21.03 -37.08 15.22
C HIS A 336 21.14 -35.81 14.35
N PRO A 337 20.06 -35.44 13.64
CA PRO A 337 20.06 -34.24 12.82
C PRO A 337 20.42 -33.00 13.65
N HIS A 338 21.40 -32.25 13.17
CA HIS A 338 21.84 -31.01 13.80
C HIS A 338 20.72 -29.96 13.71
N TYR A 339 20.54 -29.14 14.75
CA TYR A 339 19.43 -28.18 14.79
C TYR A 339 19.48 -27.14 13.66
N VAL A 340 20.67 -26.80 13.16
CA VAL A 340 20.85 -25.88 12.01
C VAL A 340 20.20 -26.45 10.75
N THR A 341 20.22 -27.78 10.59
CA THR A 341 19.59 -28.47 9.46
C THR A 341 18.08 -28.26 9.45
N ARG A 342 17.42 -28.36 10.62
CA ARG A 342 16.00 -28.04 10.74
C ARG A 342 15.72 -26.58 10.37
N ARG A 343 16.49 -25.64 10.93
CA ARG A 343 16.34 -24.19 10.62
C ARG A 343 16.48 -23.92 9.13
N TYR A 344 17.49 -24.51 8.49
CA TYR A 344 17.70 -24.42 7.04
C TYR A 344 16.51 -24.97 6.27
N ALA A 345 16.06 -26.18 6.60
CA ALA A 345 14.97 -26.84 5.90
C ALA A 345 13.65 -26.06 6.02
N GLU A 346 13.30 -25.57 7.23
CA GLU A 346 12.11 -24.74 7.46
C GLU A 346 12.20 -23.40 6.71
N PHE A 347 13.37 -22.76 6.74
CA PHE A 347 13.60 -21.49 6.06
C PHE A 347 13.48 -21.62 4.53
N THR A 348 14.13 -22.63 3.96
CA THR A 348 14.07 -22.92 2.53
C THR A 348 12.66 -23.32 2.11
N ALA A 349 11.98 -24.19 2.86
CA ALA A 349 10.59 -24.56 2.58
C ALA A 349 9.68 -23.31 2.52
N SER A 350 9.83 -22.42 3.49
CA SER A 350 9.05 -21.18 3.58
C SER A 350 9.25 -20.28 2.36
N LEU A 351 10.51 -20.05 1.96
CA LEU A 351 10.85 -19.22 0.81
C LEU A 351 10.41 -19.83 -0.51
N VAL A 352 10.57 -21.15 -0.68
CA VAL A 352 10.10 -21.87 -1.88
C VAL A 352 8.58 -21.75 -2.01
N HIS A 353 7.83 -21.98 -0.92
CA HIS A 353 6.38 -21.87 -0.91
C HIS A 353 5.93 -20.47 -1.35
N LEU A 354 6.56 -19.41 -0.82
CA LEU A 354 6.22 -18.03 -1.18
C LEU A 354 6.57 -17.66 -2.63
N ASN A 355 7.51 -18.37 -3.28
CA ASN A 355 8.01 -18.05 -4.61
C ASN A 355 7.31 -18.79 -5.76
N VAL A 356 6.50 -19.83 -5.48
CA VAL A 356 5.89 -20.70 -6.51
C VAL A 356 5.10 -19.93 -7.57
N GLU A 357 4.47 -18.82 -7.18
CA GLU A 357 3.64 -18.00 -8.07
C GLU A 357 4.36 -16.75 -8.62
N TYR A 358 5.56 -16.42 -8.12
CA TYR A 358 6.26 -15.16 -8.48
C TYR A 358 7.27 -15.35 -9.62
N GLY A 359 7.95 -16.51 -9.69
CA GLY A 359 8.66 -16.98 -10.88
C GLY A 359 9.74 -16.06 -11.48
N ASP A 360 10.31 -15.12 -10.72
CA ASP A 360 11.27 -14.13 -11.24
C ASP A 360 12.73 -14.61 -11.33
N GLY A 361 13.01 -15.82 -10.83
CA GLY A 361 14.33 -16.46 -10.81
C GLY A 361 15.36 -15.83 -9.87
N GLN A 362 15.04 -14.74 -9.17
CA GLN A 362 16.00 -14.07 -8.27
C GLN A 362 16.28 -14.88 -7.01
N LEU A 363 15.29 -15.62 -6.54
CA LEU A 363 15.42 -16.44 -5.33
C LEU A 363 16.22 -17.72 -5.57
N ASP A 364 16.16 -18.31 -6.76
CA ASP A 364 16.73 -19.63 -7.06
C ASP A 364 18.25 -19.65 -6.84
N LEU A 365 18.96 -18.63 -7.34
CA LEU A 365 20.41 -18.50 -7.15
C LEU A 365 20.79 -18.32 -5.68
N ASN A 366 19.95 -17.64 -4.89
CA ASN A 366 20.21 -17.42 -3.48
C ASN A 366 19.99 -18.71 -2.67
N LEU A 367 18.93 -19.46 -2.97
CA LEU A 367 18.68 -20.77 -2.37
C LEU A 367 19.79 -21.77 -2.68
N GLU A 368 20.34 -21.74 -3.89
CA GLU A 368 21.47 -22.57 -4.28
C GLU A 368 22.73 -22.23 -3.47
N ARG A 369 23.05 -20.93 -3.33
CA ARG A 369 24.16 -20.48 -2.47
C ARG A 369 23.99 -20.93 -1.02
N LEU A 370 22.75 -20.92 -0.52
CA LEU A 370 22.41 -21.36 0.83
C LEU A 370 22.59 -22.86 1.01
N ARG A 371 22.14 -23.66 0.03
CA ARG A 371 22.36 -25.12 -0.03
C ARG A 371 23.84 -25.46 0.05
N MET A 372 24.67 -24.85 -0.79
CA MET A 372 26.12 -25.11 -0.79
C MET A 372 26.76 -24.78 0.58
N ALA A 373 26.30 -23.72 1.25
CA ALA A 373 26.83 -23.33 2.56
C ALA A 373 26.44 -24.31 3.67
N ILE A 374 25.20 -24.84 3.67
CA ILE A 374 24.79 -25.82 4.67
C ILE A 374 25.48 -27.18 4.45
N GLU A 375 25.66 -27.61 3.19
CA GLU A 375 26.38 -28.84 2.86
C GLU A 375 27.83 -28.79 3.33
N ASP A 376 28.54 -27.70 3.05
CA ASP A 376 29.91 -27.49 3.51
C ASP A 376 30.00 -27.52 5.05
N LEU A 377 29.06 -26.86 5.75
CA LEU A 377 28.99 -26.88 7.21
C LEU A 377 28.75 -28.30 7.76
N LEU A 378 27.80 -29.04 7.19
CA LEU A 378 27.49 -30.41 7.63
C LEU A 378 28.66 -31.37 7.38
N VAL A 379 29.37 -31.24 6.25
CA VAL A 379 30.59 -32.03 5.98
C VAL A 379 31.70 -31.69 6.99
N LYS A 380 31.87 -30.41 7.33
CA LYS A 380 32.83 -29.99 8.36
C LYS A 380 32.49 -30.54 9.75
N LEU A 381 31.21 -30.52 10.14
CA LEU A 381 30.73 -31.12 11.39
C LEU A 381 30.89 -32.65 11.39
N ALA A 382 30.59 -33.31 10.28
CA ALA A 382 30.73 -34.76 10.14
C ALA A 382 32.19 -35.21 10.36
N LYS A 383 33.17 -34.46 9.83
CA LYS A 383 34.60 -34.77 9.97
C LYS A 383 35.10 -34.75 11.43
N MET A 384 34.37 -34.14 12.35
CA MET A 384 34.71 -34.14 13.77
C MET A 384 34.47 -35.49 14.44
N PHE A 385 33.63 -36.37 13.87
CA PHE A 385 33.44 -37.71 14.43
C PHE A 385 34.65 -38.61 14.15
N PRO A 386 35.11 -39.40 15.13
CA PRO A 386 36.32 -40.20 15.01
C PRO A 386 36.19 -41.39 14.05
N LYS A 387 34.97 -41.93 13.87
CA LYS A 387 34.71 -43.12 13.06
C LYS A 387 34.03 -42.74 11.74
N PRO A 388 34.52 -43.18 10.56
CA PRO A 388 33.89 -42.89 9.27
C PRO A 388 32.40 -43.24 9.21
N LYS A 389 32.01 -44.37 9.82
CA LYS A 389 30.61 -44.80 9.93
C LYS A 389 29.71 -43.74 10.58
N MET A 390 30.20 -43.08 11.63
CA MET A 390 29.44 -42.03 12.35
C MET A 390 29.29 -40.78 11.48
N GLN A 391 30.32 -40.42 10.71
CA GLN A 391 30.28 -39.31 9.76
C GLN A 391 29.17 -39.52 8.72
N THR A 392 29.12 -40.72 8.13
CA THR A 392 28.10 -41.09 7.14
C THR A 392 26.69 -41.09 7.75
N VAL A 393 26.51 -41.69 8.93
CA VAL A 393 25.20 -41.74 9.61
C VAL A 393 24.71 -40.33 9.94
N PHE A 394 25.58 -39.45 10.44
CA PHE A 394 25.24 -38.05 10.71
C PHE A 394 24.76 -37.35 9.43
N LEU A 395 25.49 -37.47 8.31
CA LEU A 395 25.09 -36.84 7.05
C LEU A 395 23.73 -37.39 6.55
N ILE A 396 23.53 -38.71 6.57
CA ILE A 396 22.26 -39.33 6.17
C ILE A 396 21.11 -38.77 7.00
N ASN A 397 21.24 -38.72 8.33
CA ASN A 397 20.19 -38.24 9.21
C ASN A 397 19.82 -36.76 8.92
N ASN A 398 20.82 -35.91 8.68
CA ASN A 398 20.59 -34.50 8.35
C ASN A 398 19.90 -34.33 6.99
N TYR A 399 20.32 -35.10 5.99
CA TYR A 399 19.74 -35.06 4.65
C TYR A 399 18.33 -35.62 4.62
N ASP A 400 18.08 -36.72 5.33
CA ASP A 400 16.74 -37.30 5.49
C ASP A 400 15.78 -36.30 6.14
N LEU A 401 16.19 -35.60 7.21
CA LEU A 401 15.38 -34.55 7.83
C LEU A 401 15.06 -33.41 6.87
N THR A 402 16.05 -32.96 6.10
CA THR A 402 15.85 -31.90 5.10
C THR A 402 14.82 -32.32 4.06
N ILE A 403 14.96 -33.53 3.51
CA ILE A 403 14.03 -34.09 2.53
C ILE A 403 12.64 -34.23 3.14
N ALA A 404 12.52 -34.71 4.37
CA ALA A 404 11.23 -34.89 5.04
C ALA A 404 10.48 -33.56 5.19
N ILE A 405 11.15 -32.50 5.64
CA ILE A 405 10.55 -31.16 5.80
C ILE A 405 10.18 -30.55 4.45
N LEU A 406 11.09 -30.62 3.46
CA LEU A 406 10.83 -30.08 2.12
C LEU A 406 9.68 -30.82 1.43
N LYS A 407 9.58 -32.15 1.58
CA LYS A 407 8.47 -32.94 1.03
C LYS A 407 7.13 -32.52 1.65
N VAL A 408 7.05 -32.40 2.98
CA VAL A 408 5.81 -31.98 3.65
C VAL A 408 5.38 -30.58 3.19
N GLY A 409 6.33 -29.64 3.05
CA GLY A 409 6.03 -28.30 2.54
C GLY A 409 5.65 -28.24 1.05
N THR A 410 5.82 -29.33 0.31
CA THR A 410 5.64 -29.38 -1.16
C THR A 410 4.52 -30.31 -1.63
N PHE A 411 4.05 -31.24 -0.81
CA PHE A 411 2.89 -32.09 -1.14
C PHE A 411 1.58 -31.30 -1.32
N GLU A 412 1.50 -30.04 -0.89
CA GLU A 412 0.38 -29.14 -1.19
C GLU A 412 0.49 -28.45 -2.58
N LEU A 413 1.66 -28.51 -3.23
CA LEU A 413 1.95 -27.79 -4.48
C LEU A 413 2.57 -28.76 -5.50
N ALA A 414 1.73 -29.42 -6.30
CA ALA A 414 2.19 -30.24 -7.42
C ALA A 414 2.87 -29.36 -8.49
N SER A 415 4.20 -29.23 -8.46
CA SER A 415 4.96 -28.43 -9.43
C SER A 415 6.37 -28.98 -9.69
N VAL A 416 6.75 -29.02 -10.98
CA VAL A 416 8.04 -29.47 -11.54
C VAL A 416 9.25 -28.74 -10.93
N THR A 417 9.06 -27.54 -10.40
CA THR A 417 10.12 -26.75 -9.73
C THR A 417 10.64 -27.42 -8.47
N ILE A 418 9.79 -28.16 -7.75
CA ILE A 418 10.15 -28.87 -6.51
C ILE A 418 11.02 -30.08 -6.79
N GLN A 419 10.78 -30.78 -7.91
CA GLN A 419 11.65 -31.85 -8.38
C GLN A 419 13.05 -31.32 -8.69
N ASN A 420 13.15 -30.12 -9.27
CA ASN A 420 14.45 -29.46 -9.46
C ASN A 420 15.09 -29.05 -8.13
N THR A 421 14.36 -28.49 -7.15
CA THR A 421 14.94 -28.16 -5.84
C THR A 421 15.38 -29.39 -5.05
N ILE A 422 14.66 -30.52 -5.15
CA ILE A 422 15.07 -31.80 -4.55
C ILE A 422 16.29 -32.40 -5.29
N CYS A 423 16.32 -32.35 -6.62
CA CYS A 423 17.47 -32.77 -7.43
C CYS A 423 18.70 -31.87 -7.22
N ILE A 424 18.50 -30.58 -6.95
CA ILE A 424 19.55 -29.62 -6.61
C ILE A 424 20.01 -29.84 -5.16
N ALA A 425 19.08 -30.10 -4.22
CA ALA A 425 19.38 -30.45 -2.83
C ALA A 425 20.22 -31.73 -2.70
N PHE A 426 20.00 -32.71 -3.57
CA PHE A 426 20.62 -34.03 -3.48
C PHE A 426 20.83 -34.69 -4.85
N PRO A 427 21.86 -34.31 -5.62
CA PRO A 427 22.13 -34.96 -6.91
C PRO A 427 22.64 -36.41 -6.78
N ASN A 428 23.06 -36.84 -5.58
CA ASN A 428 23.73 -38.14 -5.35
C ASN A 428 22.90 -39.15 -4.51
N LEU A 429 21.61 -38.91 -4.31
CA LEU A 429 20.72 -39.75 -3.47
C LEU A 429 19.56 -40.38 -4.25
N LEU A 430 19.61 -40.30 -5.58
CA LEU A 430 18.77 -41.06 -6.52
C LEU A 430 19.61 -42.11 -7.25
#